data_AF-A0A519T5D4-F1
#
_entry.id   AF-A0A519T5D4-F1
#
_cell.length_a   1.000
_cell.length_b   1.000
_cell.length_c   1.000
_cell.angle_alpha   90.00
_cell.angle_beta   90.00
_cell.angle_gamma   90.00
#
_symmetry.space_group_name_H-M   'P 1'
#
loop_
_entity.id
_entity.type
_entity.pdbx_description
1 polymer ?
#
loop_
_entity_poly.entity_id
_entity_poly.type
_entity_poly.pdbx_seq_one_letter_code
_entity_poly.pdbx_strand_id
1 'polypeptide(L)'
;MIQLKDVLHRLENPSRDRQAQPVPVQIEFVTCDEKKGTGGELVSLDGVVLAKLTTSAVPKVGRPTAEFFGKRANQWHNGTRNFYHVVSKEVRKVHIRLITQFNYETVVY
;
A
#
# COMPACT_ATOMS: atom_id res chain seq x y z
N MET A 1 4.69 13.25 12.73
CA MET A 1 5.79 12.75 11.86
C MET A 1 6.02 11.31 12.26
N ILE A 2 6.03 10.39 11.31
CA ILE A 2 6.02 8.94 11.56
C ILE A 2 7.13 8.24 10.78
N GLN A 3 7.81 7.29 11.40
CA GLN A 3 8.85 6.50 10.72
C GLN A 3 8.21 5.52 9.74
N LEU A 4 8.84 5.28 8.58
CA LEU A 4 8.36 4.31 7.60
C LEU A 4 8.18 2.93 8.23
N LYS A 5 9.07 2.53 9.16
CA LYS A 5 8.94 1.28 9.91
C LYS A 5 7.61 1.20 10.67
N ASP A 6 7.21 2.28 11.33
CA ASP A 6 5.97 2.35 12.11
C ASP A 6 4.75 2.37 11.18
N VAL A 7 4.83 3.08 10.05
CA VAL A 7 3.82 3.03 8.99
C VAL A 7 3.59 1.60 8.53
N LEU A 8 4.66 0.86 8.21
CA LEU A 8 4.57 -0.54 7.77
C LEU A 8 3.98 -1.43 8.86
N HIS A 9 4.39 -1.22 10.11
CA HIS A 9 3.85 -1.99 11.24
C HIS A 9 2.34 -1.75 11.42
N ARG A 10 1.88 -0.49 11.35
CA ARG A 10 0.46 -0.11 11.44
C ARG A 10 -0.35 -0.61 10.24
N LEU A 11 0.24 -0.66 9.05
CA LEU A 11 -0.40 -1.22 7.85
C LEU A 11 -0.56 -2.74 7.93
N GLU A 12 0.43 -3.44 8.48
CA GLU A 12 0.37 -4.91 8.61
C GLU A 12 -0.48 -5.37 9.79
N ASN A 13 -0.55 -4.56 10.85
CA ASN A 13 -1.35 -4.79 12.05
C ASN A 13 -2.34 -3.63 12.28
N PRO A 14 -3.34 -3.45 11.40
CA PRO A 14 -4.30 -2.36 11.56
C PRO A 14 -5.24 -2.64 12.72
N SER A 15 -5.69 -1.56 13.37
CA SER A 15 -6.85 -1.61 14.27
C SER A 15 -8.04 -2.21 13.51
N ARG A 16 -8.89 -2.95 14.22
CA ARG A 16 -10.09 -3.56 13.65
C ARG A 16 -11.34 -2.91 14.23
N ASP A 17 -12.37 -2.84 13.41
CA ASP A 17 -13.69 -2.36 13.84
C ASP A 17 -14.47 -3.45 14.60
N ARG A 18 -15.72 -3.14 14.97
CA ARG A 18 -16.64 -4.08 15.67
C ARG A 18 -16.96 -5.33 14.85
N GLN A 19 -16.74 -5.31 13.54
CA GLN A 19 -16.97 -6.41 12.60
C GLN A 19 -15.66 -7.17 12.28
N ALA A 20 -14.60 -6.91 13.05
CA ALA A 20 -13.26 -7.45 12.85
C ALA A 20 -12.63 -7.11 11.49
N GLN A 21 -13.11 -6.06 10.80
CA GLN A 21 -12.54 -5.56 9.56
C GLN A 21 -11.43 -4.55 9.85
N PRO A 22 -10.36 -4.49 9.02
CA PRO A 22 -9.31 -3.51 9.18
C PRO A 22 -9.86 -2.09 8.99
N VAL A 23 -9.53 -1.19 9.93
CA VAL A 23 -9.90 0.23 9.85
C VAL A 23 -9.17 0.86 8.65
N PRO A 24 -9.89 1.51 7.72
CA PRO A 24 -9.27 2.18 6.59
C PRO A 24 -8.39 3.36 7.02
N VAL A 25 -7.30 3.56 6.29
CA VAL A 25 -6.30 4.62 6.55
C VAL A 25 -6.21 5.57 5.35
N GLN A 26 -5.60 6.72 5.59
CA GLN A 26 -5.23 7.68 4.55
C GLN A 26 -3.75 7.53 4.22
N ILE A 27 -3.40 7.59 2.93
CA ILE A 27 -2.01 7.68 2.48
C ILE A 27 -1.89 8.72 1.38
N GLU A 28 -0.73 9.38 1.33
CA GLU A 28 -0.29 10.12 0.15
C GLU A 28 0.99 9.52 -0.38
N PHE A 29 1.13 9.49 -1.70
CA PHE A 29 2.35 9.07 -2.35
C PHE A 29 2.62 9.85 -3.62
N VAL A 30 3.88 9.92 -4.00
CA VAL A 30 4.31 10.56 -5.25
C VAL A 30 4.35 9.53 -6.38
N THR A 31 3.82 9.87 -7.55
CA THR A 31 3.90 9.03 -8.74
C THR A 31 5.29 9.10 -9.36
N CYS A 32 5.73 7.99 -9.95
CA CYS A 32 7.00 7.90 -10.66
C CYS A 32 6.83 7.00 -11.90
N ASP A 33 5.81 7.28 -12.72
CA ASP A 33 5.53 6.54 -13.95
C ASP A 33 6.16 7.26 -15.14
N GLU A 34 7.44 6.97 -15.39
CA GLU A 34 8.18 7.51 -16.53
C GLU A 34 7.55 7.14 -17.88
N LYS A 35 6.89 5.97 -17.98
CA LYS A 35 6.34 5.47 -19.25
C LYS A 35 5.12 6.25 -19.71
N LYS A 36 4.30 6.68 -18.76
CA LYS A 36 3.12 7.52 -19.04
C LYS A 36 3.45 9.00 -19.03
N GLY A 37 4.70 9.38 -18.73
CA GLY A 37 5.10 10.77 -18.53
C GLY A 37 4.45 11.39 -17.28
N THR A 38 3.88 10.59 -16.39
CA THR A 38 3.25 11.04 -15.15
C THR A 38 4.17 10.71 -13.97
N GLY A 39 4.97 11.70 -13.57
CA GLY A 39 5.93 11.59 -12.47
C GLY A 39 5.96 12.88 -11.67
N GLY A 40 6.08 12.76 -10.35
CA GLY A 40 6.08 13.91 -9.45
C GLY A 40 4.69 14.36 -9.01
N GLU A 41 3.62 13.70 -9.44
CA GLU A 41 2.27 14.03 -8.98
C GLU A 41 2.03 13.47 -7.59
N LEU A 42 1.47 14.28 -6.71
CA LEU A 42 1.03 13.84 -5.39
C LEU A 42 -0.37 13.23 -5.50
N VAL A 43 -0.51 11.96 -5.14
CA VAL A 43 -1.78 11.25 -5.13
C VAL A 43 -2.17 10.94 -3.69
N SER A 44 -3.32 11.45 -3.28
CA SER A 44 -3.95 11.10 -2.00
C SER A 44 -4.96 9.98 -2.19
N LEU A 45 -4.91 8.99 -1.29
CA LEU A 45 -5.88 7.92 -1.18
C LEU A 45 -6.43 7.88 0.24
N ASP A 46 -7.69 8.27 0.39
CA ASP A 46 -8.44 8.16 1.63
C ASP A 46 -9.18 6.81 1.70
N GLY A 47 -9.24 6.21 2.88
CA GLY A 47 -10.04 5.01 3.10
C GLY A 47 -9.48 3.76 2.38
N VAL A 48 -8.17 3.55 2.46
CA VAL A 48 -7.51 2.35 1.94
C VAL A 48 -7.15 1.35 3.02
N VAL A 49 -7.06 0.08 2.65
CA VAL A 49 -6.53 -1.01 3.48
C VAL A 49 -5.57 -1.86 2.66
N LEU A 50 -4.70 -2.64 3.30
CA LEU A 50 -3.89 -3.60 2.53
C LEU A 50 -4.81 -4.66 1.89
N ALA A 51 -4.68 -4.87 0.58
CA ALA A 51 -5.51 -5.80 -0.17
C ALA A 51 -5.38 -7.27 0.30
N LYS A 52 -4.30 -7.62 1.01
CA LYS A 52 -4.15 -8.95 1.63
C LYS A 52 -5.03 -9.16 2.86
N LEU A 53 -5.54 -8.09 3.46
CA LEU A 53 -6.36 -8.11 4.68
C LEU A 53 -7.86 -8.09 4.38
N THR A 54 -8.24 -7.84 3.13
CA THR A 54 -9.65 -7.87 2.70
C THR A 54 -10.05 -9.29 2.33
N THR A 55 -11.15 -9.78 2.93
CA THR A 55 -11.80 -11.05 2.57
C THR A 55 -12.54 -11.00 1.24
N SER A 56 -12.79 -9.80 0.71
CA SER A 56 -13.39 -9.64 -0.61
C SER A 56 -12.47 -10.27 -1.65
N ALA A 57 -13.00 -11.25 -2.38
CA ALA A 57 -12.38 -11.91 -3.51
C ALA A 57 -12.03 -10.88 -4.59
N VAL A 58 -10.92 -10.16 -4.42
CA VAL A 58 -10.30 -9.42 -5.51
C VAL A 58 -9.99 -10.47 -6.57
N PRO A 59 -10.43 -10.28 -7.84
CA PRO A 59 -10.04 -11.17 -8.91
C PRO A 59 -8.53 -11.27 -8.88
N LYS A 60 -7.99 -12.46 -8.58
CA LYS A 60 -6.57 -12.72 -8.75
C LYS A 60 -6.33 -12.60 -10.25
N VAL A 61 -5.98 -11.41 -10.72
CA VAL A 61 -5.46 -11.23 -12.08
C VAL A 61 -4.22 -12.11 -12.12
N GLY A 62 -4.35 -13.28 -12.72
CA GLY A 62 -3.33 -14.31 -12.77
C GLY A 62 -2.10 -13.73 -13.41
N ARG A 63 -1.12 -13.34 -12.59
CA ARG A 63 0.22 -13.12 -13.12
C ARG A 63 0.80 -14.49 -13.42
N PRO A 64 1.40 -14.71 -14.60
CA PRO A 64 2.24 -15.88 -14.79
C PRO A 64 3.25 -15.90 -13.65
N THR A 65 3.34 -17.04 -12.97
CA THR A 65 4.33 -17.32 -11.94
C THR A 65 5.69 -17.22 -12.58
N ALA A 66 6.27 -16.01 -12.58
CA ALA A 66 7.69 -15.84 -12.82
C ALA A 66 8.40 -16.73 -11.81
N GLU A 67 9.31 -17.57 -12.31
CA GLU A 67 10.07 -18.55 -11.57
C GLU A 67 10.54 -17.97 -10.23
N PHE A 68 10.37 -18.76 -9.17
CA PHE A 68 10.69 -18.40 -7.79
C PHE A 68 12.22 -18.23 -7.62
N PHE A 69 12.79 -17.16 -8.16
CA PHE A 69 14.11 -16.70 -7.77
C PHE A 69 14.00 -16.29 -6.30
N GLY A 70 14.71 -17.01 -5.42
CA GLY A 70 14.62 -16.88 -3.97
C GLY A 70 14.49 -15.42 -3.51
N LYS A 71 13.46 -15.13 -2.72
CA LYS A 71 13.20 -13.78 -2.19
C LYS A 71 14.44 -13.31 -1.44
N ARG A 72 15.15 -12.31 -1.96
CA ARG A 72 16.28 -11.67 -1.26
C ARG A 72 15.78 -11.19 0.11
N ALA A 73 16.57 -11.40 1.17
CA ALA A 73 16.19 -11.04 2.55
C ALA A 73 15.74 -9.58 2.71
N ASN A 74 16.26 -8.67 1.88
CA ASN A 74 15.95 -7.24 1.93
C ASN A 74 14.70 -6.82 1.12
N GLN A 75 14.01 -7.77 0.47
CA GLN A 75 12.86 -7.46 -0.39
C GLN A 75 11.65 -6.91 0.39
N TRP A 76 11.54 -7.19 1.68
CA TRP A 76 10.48 -6.64 2.52
C TRP A 76 10.61 -5.11 2.71
N HIS A 77 11.85 -4.60 2.84
CA HIS A 77 12.18 -3.19 3.05
C HIS A 77 12.04 -2.31 1.79
N ASN A 78 12.03 -2.91 0.59
CA ASN A 78 11.90 -2.22 -0.70
C ASN A 78 10.73 -2.77 -1.52
N GLY A 79 9.68 -3.22 -0.82
CA GLY A 79 8.54 -3.85 -1.44
C GLY A 79 7.50 -2.85 -1.95
N THR A 80 6.73 -3.28 -2.94
CA THR A 80 5.45 -2.64 -3.25
C THR A 80 4.36 -3.22 -2.36
N ARG A 81 3.31 -2.45 -2.08
CA ARG A 81 2.10 -2.89 -1.37
C ARG A 81 0.89 -2.61 -2.24
N ASN A 82 -0.06 -3.53 -2.20
CA ASN A 82 -1.35 -3.38 -2.88
C ASN A 82 -2.34 -2.84 -1.86
N PHE A 83 -2.86 -1.65 -2.11
CA PHE A 83 -3.89 -0.99 -1.33
C PHE A 83 -5.23 -1.18 -2.01
N TYR A 84 -6.21 -1.64 -1.26
CA TYR A 84 -7.60 -1.73 -1.68
C TYR A 84 -8.35 -0.50 -1.17
N HIS A 85 -8.97 0.24 -2.08
CA HIS A 85 -9.75 1.43 -1.75
C HIS A 85 -11.20 1.04 -1.47
N VAL A 86 -11.68 1.34 -0.27
CA VAL A 86 -12.95 0.79 0.24
C VAL A 86 -14.16 1.31 -0.53
N VAL A 87 -14.12 2.55 -1.02
CA VAL A 87 -15.22 3.17 -1.78
C VAL A 87 -15.22 2.74 -3.24
N SER A 88 -14.10 2.94 -3.94
CA SER A 88 -14.00 2.64 -5.38
C SER A 88 -13.83 1.16 -5.71
N LYS A 89 -13.51 0.32 -4.70
CA LYS A 89 -13.26 -1.13 -4.86
C LYS A 89 -12.06 -1.46 -5.75
N GLU A 90 -11.21 -0.47 -6.04
CA GLU A 90 -10.01 -0.65 -6.85
C GLU A 90 -8.79 -1.05 -6.01
N VAL A 91 -7.84 -1.74 -6.64
CA VAL A 91 -6.53 -2.02 -6.06
C VAL A 91 -5.47 -1.13 -6.70
N ARG A 92 -4.76 -0.35 -5.87
CA ARG A 92 -3.61 0.44 -6.27
C ARG A 92 -2.33 -0.12 -5.70
N LYS A 93 -1.35 -0.35 -6.58
CA LYS A 93 -0.03 -0.83 -6.20
C LYS A 93 0.89 0.36 -5.98
N VAL A 94 1.42 0.50 -4.77
CA VAL A 94 2.25 1.64 -4.35
C VAL A 94 3.60 1.12 -3.85
N HIS A 95 4.67 1.80 -4.20
CA HIS A 95 5.98 1.53 -3.62
C HIS A 95 6.09 2.21 -2.26
N ILE A 96 6.50 1.48 -1.21
CA ILE A 96 6.45 2.00 0.17
C ILE A 96 7.31 3.24 0.40
N ARG A 97 8.42 3.39 -0.34
CA ARG A 97 9.30 4.57 -0.29
C ARG A 97 8.77 5.80 -1.03
N LEU A 98 7.61 5.68 -1.68
CA LEU A 98 6.96 6.83 -2.31
C LEU A 98 5.87 7.41 -1.42
N ILE A 99 5.55 6.76 -0.29
CA ILE A 99 4.55 7.23 0.66
C ILE A 99 5.13 8.42 1.40
N THR A 100 4.50 9.59 1.23
CA THR A 100 4.91 10.86 1.84
C THR A 100 4.07 11.19 3.07
N GLN A 101 2.82 10.73 3.13
CA GLN A 101 1.96 10.86 4.31
C GLN A 101 1.23 9.57 4.65
N PHE A 102 0.99 9.37 5.93
CA PHE A 102 0.17 8.28 6.48
C PHE A 102 -0.70 8.84 7.61
N ASN A 103 -2.03 8.75 7.46
CA ASN A 103 -3.01 9.34 8.39
C ASN A 103 -2.70 10.81 8.74
N TYR A 104 -2.45 11.62 7.71
CA TYR A 104 -2.09 13.04 7.82
C TYR A 104 -0.76 13.33 8.53
N GLU A 105 0.05 12.31 8.82
CA GLU A 105 1.40 12.46 9.33
C GLU A 105 2.44 12.30 8.23
N THR A 106 3.41 13.22 8.16
CA THR A 106 4.55 13.09 7.25
C THR A 106 5.40 11.87 7.59
N VAL A 107 5.70 11.06 6.57
CA VAL A 107 6.54 9.87 6.68
C VAL A 107 8.01 10.25 6.54
N VAL A 108 8.84 9.72 7.44
CA VAL A 108 10.30 9.85 7.42
C VAL A 108 10.96 8.47 7.34
N TYR A 109 12.18 8.39 6.80
CA TYR A 109 12.85 7.14 6.40
C TYR A 109 13.96 6.71 7.33
#